data_AF-A0A3B6KS52-F1
#
_entry.id   AF-A0A3B6KS52-F1
#
_cell.length_a   1.000
_cell.length_b   1.000
_cell.length_c   1.000
_cell.angle_alpha   90.00
_cell.angle_beta   90.00
_cell.angle_gamma   90.00
#
_symmetry.space_group_name_H-M   'P 1'
#
loop_
_entity.id
_entity.type
_entity.pdbx_description
1 polymer ?
#
loop_
_entity_poly.entity_id
_entity_poly.type
_entity_poly.pdbx_seq_one_letter_code
_entity_poly.pdbx_strand_id
1 'polypeptide(L)'
;MATKAARSQPRHPPTGGSSPQAMATKAARSQPPHPPPGGCAPHAMAKAARSRPFLMIADIVSNYDLLREPGSLGLEVVECKRSAVGCGPTGVRVLEGISLYLVRGGDDDDPLRYPRMCIRVSDEAFDLLSAEVDDRTAHFWGRNLRMCCRVFSIQGDVMVISLVFVASHDARPFRAYYLVYDSATVTLFMIPYLPPDCRTIATRCPLPVRRQDDGRYSLAFLACRSNWVGDDESDVLCLWSLPPLPHNMKPPALPRQQNDMDPWVAKSRRPAVSDRFNAHVVFSSKDYAFWVDLMQGIFYCSISDALNGGEPVDFKYIPLPKDCSMPTDIMDAVHVHRNMGLVGDSTIWFVAIEPSDNSARHTNVKVWTMDLTQLMSKKKTKKWQKLGEFKMQSIWRMYAFRKKGLPRTEPRFPVWRQQHGGSVLYMLLPRLNDRHAHLVGIHVGCSTSKMRLLSSRSLTIPWIDHPVVLPLDFFTLGDTVV
;
A
#
# COMPACT_ATOMS: atom_id res chain seq x y z
N MET A 1 6.58 -20.86 60.75
CA MET A 1 6.45 -20.70 62.22
C MET A 1 5.80 -19.34 62.44
N ALA A 2 4.75 -19.08 63.20
CA ALA A 2 4.09 -19.72 64.34
C ALA A 2 3.80 -18.60 65.35
N THR A 3 2.58 -18.05 65.29
CA THR A 3 1.78 -17.55 66.43
C THR A 3 2.35 -16.50 67.40
N LYS A 4 1.64 -15.36 67.50
CA LYS A 4 0.77 -15.07 68.67
C LYS A 4 -0.23 -13.94 68.39
N ALA A 5 -1.25 -13.84 69.23
CA ALA A 5 -2.27 -12.79 69.23
C ALA A 5 -2.68 -12.47 70.68
N ALA A 6 -3.19 -11.26 70.95
CA ALA A 6 -4.34 -11.03 71.87
C ALA A 6 -4.71 -9.53 72.04
N ARG A 7 -6.01 -9.26 71.83
CA ARG A 7 -6.91 -8.27 72.46
C ARG A 7 -6.38 -7.32 73.55
N SER A 8 -6.86 -6.07 73.52
CA SER A 8 -7.79 -5.58 74.59
C SER A 8 -8.62 -4.35 74.20
N GLN A 9 -9.82 -4.28 74.79
CA GLN A 9 -10.82 -3.21 74.95
C GLN A 9 -11.43 -3.46 76.36
N PRO A 10 -12.20 -2.57 77.06
CA PRO A 10 -13.19 -1.60 76.52
C PRO A 10 -13.38 -0.27 77.31
N ARG A 11 -14.35 0.60 76.91
CA ARG A 11 -15.46 1.21 77.73
C ARG A 11 -16.15 2.43 77.06
N HIS A 12 -17.34 2.78 77.55
CA HIS A 12 -18.33 3.84 77.15
C HIS A 12 -19.19 4.18 78.41
N PRO A 13 -20.16 5.14 78.42
CA PRO A 13 -20.52 6.28 77.54
C PRO A 13 -20.32 7.61 78.36
N PRO A 14 -21.23 8.62 78.58
CA PRO A 14 -22.46 9.14 77.91
C PRO A 14 -22.59 10.71 77.83
N THR A 15 -23.79 11.21 77.46
CA THR A 15 -24.35 12.60 77.61
C THR A 15 -23.73 13.77 76.81
N GLY A 16 -24.48 14.78 76.34
CA GLY A 16 -25.96 14.90 76.20
C GLY A 16 -26.47 16.31 75.79
N GLY A 17 -27.62 16.39 75.10
CA GLY A 17 -28.35 17.64 74.74
C GLY A 17 -27.75 18.47 73.58
N SER A 18 -28.46 19.41 72.93
CA SER A 18 -29.92 19.69 72.83
C SER A 18 -30.19 20.70 71.70
N SER A 19 -31.30 20.58 70.95
CA SER A 19 -31.73 21.56 69.92
C SER A 19 -32.37 22.83 70.53
N PRO A 20 -32.63 23.87 69.71
CA PRO A 20 -34.04 24.16 69.42
C PRO A 20 -34.37 24.55 67.95
N GLN A 21 -35.67 24.49 67.62
CA GLN A 21 -36.31 25.14 66.46
C GLN A 21 -36.79 26.56 66.89
N ALA A 22 -37.43 27.46 66.13
CA ALA A 22 -38.05 27.46 64.79
C ALA A 22 -37.86 28.91 64.20
N MET A 23 -38.57 29.50 63.22
CA MET A 23 -39.77 29.13 62.43
C MET A 23 -39.69 29.78 61.01
N ALA A 24 -40.73 30.47 60.51
CA ALA A 24 -40.82 31.00 59.13
C ALA A 24 -41.80 32.19 58.99
N THR A 25 -41.68 33.03 57.93
CA THR A 25 -42.80 33.47 57.06
C THR A 25 -42.42 34.32 55.83
N LYS A 26 -43.13 34.09 54.71
CA LYS A 26 -43.62 35.03 53.65
C LYS A 26 -42.70 36.04 52.89
N ALA A 27 -42.50 35.72 51.60
CA ALA A 27 -43.02 36.45 50.41
C ALA A 27 -42.30 37.68 49.75
N ALA A 28 -41.80 37.43 48.53
CA ALA A 28 -42.13 38.12 47.25
C ALA A 28 -41.23 39.23 46.60
N ARG A 29 -41.15 39.13 45.26
CA ARG A 29 -40.75 40.10 44.19
C ARG A 29 -39.29 40.54 44.02
N SER A 30 -38.61 39.93 43.04
CA SER A 30 -38.14 40.62 41.81
C SER A 30 -37.79 39.61 40.70
N GLN A 31 -37.81 40.03 39.42
CA GLN A 31 -37.41 39.22 38.24
C GLN A 31 -36.27 39.91 37.49
N PRO A 32 -35.39 39.12 36.83
CA PRO A 32 -34.93 39.38 35.47
C PRO A 32 -35.31 38.22 34.50
N PRO A 33 -35.09 38.33 33.17
CA PRO A 33 -36.02 37.77 32.18
C PRO A 33 -35.74 36.34 31.68
N HIS A 34 -36.77 35.74 31.08
CA HIS A 34 -36.68 34.48 30.32
C HIS A 34 -36.07 34.69 28.91
N PRO A 35 -35.24 33.74 28.40
CA PRO A 35 -34.97 33.62 26.97
C PRO A 35 -36.16 32.98 26.22
N PRO A 36 -36.26 33.15 24.88
CA PRO A 36 -37.39 32.65 24.10
C PRO A 36 -37.35 31.11 23.88
N PRO A 37 -38.52 30.45 23.72
CA PRO A 37 -38.60 29.02 23.43
C PRO A 37 -38.60 28.73 21.92
N GLY A 38 -38.09 27.54 21.55
CA GLY A 38 -38.33 26.92 20.24
C GLY A 38 -37.33 27.29 19.15
N GLY A 39 -36.36 26.41 18.91
CA GLY A 39 -35.32 26.62 17.91
C GLY A 39 -34.49 25.35 17.64
N CYS A 40 -35.14 24.24 17.26
CA CYS A 40 -34.45 23.00 16.91
C CYS A 40 -33.72 23.12 15.56
N ALA A 41 -32.60 23.84 15.54
CA ALA A 41 -31.61 23.69 14.49
C ALA A 41 -31.11 22.23 14.51
N PRO A 42 -31.18 21.49 13.39
CA PRO A 42 -30.59 20.18 13.34
C PRO A 42 -29.06 20.33 13.41
N HIS A 43 -28.47 20.00 14.55
CA HIS A 43 -27.07 19.60 14.57
C HIS A 43 -26.96 18.40 13.63
N ALA A 44 -26.47 18.65 12.42
CA ALA A 44 -26.04 17.62 11.51
C ALA A 44 -24.86 16.90 12.18
N MET A 45 -25.18 15.83 12.92
CA MET A 45 -24.16 14.90 13.41
C MET A 45 -23.31 14.49 12.21
N ALA A 46 -22.06 14.96 12.19
CA ALA A 46 -21.08 14.54 11.20
C ALA A 46 -21.04 13.01 11.25
N LYS A 47 -21.62 12.38 10.23
CA LYS A 47 -22.07 10.99 10.23
C LYS A 47 -20.84 10.09 10.38
N ALA A 48 -20.53 9.74 11.64
CA ALA A 48 -19.23 9.24 12.07
C ALA A 48 -18.61 8.32 11.02
N ALA A 49 -17.51 8.79 10.41
CA ALA A 49 -16.93 8.17 9.24
C ALA A 49 -16.64 6.70 9.56
N ARG A 50 -17.44 5.79 8.98
CA ARG A 50 -17.41 4.36 9.32
C ARG A 50 -15.97 3.89 9.24
N SER A 51 -15.41 3.50 10.38
CA SER A 51 -13.98 3.18 10.52
C SER A 51 -13.57 2.20 9.44
N ARG A 52 -12.88 2.73 8.42
CA ARG A 52 -12.47 1.98 7.23
C ARG A 52 -11.30 1.10 7.70
N PRO A 53 -11.35 -0.25 7.67
CA PRO A 53 -10.21 -1.05 8.16
C PRO A 53 -9.00 -1.04 7.20
N PHE A 54 -9.09 -0.27 6.12
CA PHE A 54 -8.07 -0.07 5.08
C PHE A 54 -8.41 1.22 4.30
N LEU A 55 -7.41 1.82 3.66
CA LEU A 55 -7.60 2.83 2.62
C LEU A 55 -7.53 2.13 1.25
N MET A 56 -8.33 2.59 0.29
CA MET A 56 -8.20 2.21 -1.12
C MET A 56 -7.97 3.49 -1.91
N ILE A 57 -6.94 3.50 -2.75
CA ILE A 57 -6.54 4.62 -3.62
C ILE A 57 -6.26 4.10 -5.03
N ALA A 58 -6.20 5.01 -6.01
CA ALA A 58 -5.59 4.70 -7.30
C ALA A 58 -4.06 4.60 -7.18
N ASP A 59 -3.43 3.81 -8.04
CA ASP A 59 -1.98 3.74 -8.17
C ASP A 59 -1.37 4.99 -8.84
N ILE A 60 -2.13 5.68 -9.70
CA ILE A 60 -1.77 6.99 -10.25
C ILE A 60 -1.78 8.03 -9.12
N VAL A 61 -0.62 8.66 -8.89
CA VAL A 61 -0.45 9.72 -7.89
C VAL A 61 -0.65 11.07 -8.58
N SER A 62 -1.60 11.86 -8.08
CA SER A 62 -1.99 13.13 -8.73
C SER A 62 -0.94 14.23 -8.48
N ASN A 63 -0.71 15.10 -9.46
CA ASN A 63 -0.02 16.37 -9.21
C ASN A 63 -0.93 17.29 -8.39
N TYR A 64 -0.45 17.77 -7.24
CA TYR A 64 -1.17 18.69 -6.35
C TYR A 64 -1.59 19.98 -7.07
N ASP A 65 -0.71 20.61 -7.84
CA ASP A 65 -0.95 21.91 -8.48
C ASP A 65 -1.90 21.82 -9.69
N LEU A 66 -2.27 20.61 -10.11
CA LEU A 66 -3.30 20.34 -11.13
C LEU A 66 -4.66 19.96 -10.54
N LEU A 67 -4.80 19.93 -9.21
CA LEU A 67 -6.09 19.71 -8.55
C LEU A 67 -6.95 20.98 -8.68
N ARG A 68 -8.22 20.81 -9.07
CA ARG A 68 -9.21 21.88 -8.93
C ARG A 68 -9.55 22.04 -7.45
N GLU A 69 -9.47 23.27 -6.95
CA GLU A 69 -9.83 23.65 -5.59
C GLU A 69 -9.22 22.77 -4.48
N PRO A 70 -7.89 22.62 -4.36
CA PRO A 70 -7.27 21.70 -3.39
C PRO A 70 -7.73 21.97 -1.94
N GLY A 71 -8.05 23.21 -1.58
CA GLY A 71 -8.62 23.58 -0.28
C GLY A 71 -10.02 22.99 0.03
N SER A 72 -10.79 22.54 -0.98
CA SER A 72 -12.12 21.93 -0.79
C SER A 72 -12.10 20.39 -0.71
N LEU A 73 -10.90 19.79 -0.75
CA LEU A 73 -10.67 18.34 -0.83
C LEU A 73 -10.28 17.66 0.49
N GLY A 74 -10.07 18.39 1.59
CA GLY A 74 -9.66 17.78 2.87
C GLY A 74 -8.31 17.06 2.79
N LEU A 75 -7.33 17.70 2.14
CA LEU A 75 -5.97 17.19 1.98
C LEU A 75 -5.19 17.30 3.29
N GLU A 76 -4.68 16.18 3.77
CA GLU A 76 -3.72 16.10 4.87
C GLU A 76 -2.29 16.05 4.30
N VAL A 77 -1.35 16.81 4.89
CA VAL A 77 0.07 16.82 4.50
C VAL A 77 0.81 15.72 5.24
N VAL A 78 1.63 14.94 4.54
CA VAL A 78 2.47 13.89 5.15
C VAL A 78 3.89 14.43 5.36
N GLU A 79 4.16 14.88 6.58
CA GLU A 79 5.46 15.42 6.97
C GLU A 79 6.52 14.31 7.06
N CYS A 80 7.29 14.15 5.99
CA CYS A 80 8.33 13.12 5.92
C CYS A 80 9.71 13.65 6.34
N LYS A 81 10.45 12.85 7.12
CA LYS A 81 11.90 12.96 7.23
C LYS A 81 12.53 12.53 5.90
N ARG A 82 13.16 13.47 5.19
CA ARG A 82 13.66 13.29 3.82
C ARG A 82 15.12 12.84 3.80
N SER A 83 15.48 11.92 2.90
CA SER A 83 16.87 11.54 2.63
C SER A 83 17.06 11.16 1.15
N ALA A 84 17.86 11.92 0.41
CA ALA A 84 18.22 11.55 -0.96
C ALA A 84 19.46 10.65 -0.93
N VAL A 85 19.37 9.50 -1.58
CA VAL A 85 20.31 8.40 -1.38
C VAL A 85 20.91 8.00 -2.73
N GLY A 86 22.15 8.44 -2.97
CA GLY A 86 22.86 8.23 -4.25
C GLY A 86 22.38 9.10 -5.43
N CYS A 87 21.44 10.03 -5.24
CA CYS A 87 20.85 10.85 -6.31
C CYS A 87 21.64 12.12 -6.70
N GLY A 88 22.90 12.21 -6.30
CA GLY A 88 23.74 13.42 -6.48
C GLY A 88 23.23 14.68 -5.75
N PRO A 89 23.93 15.83 -5.90
CA PRO A 89 23.50 17.10 -5.33
C PRO A 89 22.16 17.60 -5.88
N THR A 90 21.87 17.35 -7.17
CA THR A 90 20.57 17.68 -7.79
C THR A 90 19.44 16.95 -7.07
N GLY A 91 19.53 15.63 -6.88
CA GLY A 91 18.47 14.85 -6.24
C GLY A 91 18.20 15.22 -4.78
N VAL A 92 19.22 15.68 -4.04
CA VAL A 92 19.02 16.26 -2.69
C VAL A 92 18.08 17.47 -2.77
N ARG A 93 18.38 18.43 -3.65
CA ARG A 93 17.59 19.66 -3.81
C ARG A 93 16.21 19.42 -4.40
N VAL A 94 16.06 18.46 -5.31
CA VAL A 94 14.73 18.03 -5.79
C VAL A 94 13.91 17.45 -4.64
N LEU A 95 14.50 16.62 -3.77
CA LEU A 95 13.80 16.03 -2.63
C LEU A 95 13.37 17.08 -1.58
N GLU A 96 14.18 18.11 -1.34
CA GLU A 96 13.82 19.25 -0.47
C GLU A 96 12.52 19.93 -0.96
N GLY A 97 12.35 20.07 -2.28
CA GLY A 97 11.13 20.60 -2.90
C GLY A 97 9.93 19.64 -2.98
N ILE A 98 10.06 18.37 -2.57
CA ILE A 98 8.95 17.39 -2.61
C ILE A 98 8.10 17.46 -1.34
N SER A 99 6.78 17.48 -1.50
CA SER A 99 5.80 17.26 -0.43
C SER A 99 4.75 16.22 -0.83
N LEU A 100 4.43 15.32 0.10
CA LEU A 100 3.42 14.26 -0.07
C LEU A 100 2.11 14.69 0.59
N TYR A 101 0.98 14.43 -0.07
CA TYR A 101 -0.36 14.76 0.41
C TYR A 101 -1.30 13.57 0.27
N LEU A 102 -2.32 13.53 1.13
CA LEU A 102 -3.31 12.48 1.17
C LEU A 102 -4.73 13.04 1.29
N VAL A 103 -5.59 12.69 0.34
CA VAL A 103 -7.05 12.83 0.50
C VAL A 103 -7.53 11.68 1.37
N ARG A 104 -7.84 11.93 2.65
CA ARG A 104 -8.51 10.95 3.54
C ARG A 104 -10.00 11.22 3.62
N GLY A 105 -10.36 12.48 3.87
CA GLY A 105 -11.73 12.97 3.82
C GLY A 105 -12.27 12.82 2.41
N GLY A 106 -13.35 12.05 2.26
CA GLY A 106 -13.89 11.76 0.95
C GLY A 106 -15.33 11.31 1.03
N ASP A 107 -16.20 11.97 0.27
CA ASP A 107 -17.44 11.32 -0.14
C ASP A 107 -17.06 10.18 -1.10
N ASP A 108 -17.61 9.01 -0.84
CA ASP A 108 -17.37 7.85 -1.70
C ASP A 108 -18.02 8.04 -3.07
N ASP A 109 -19.08 8.86 -3.15
CA ASP A 109 -19.83 9.04 -4.39
C ASP A 109 -19.28 10.21 -5.27
N ASP A 110 -18.20 10.92 -4.85
CA ASP A 110 -17.56 12.04 -5.57
C ASP A 110 -16.11 11.75 -6.04
N PRO A 111 -15.83 11.68 -7.37
CA PRO A 111 -14.48 11.48 -7.92
C PRO A 111 -13.42 12.53 -7.53
N LEU A 112 -13.82 13.76 -7.19
CA LEU A 112 -12.87 14.80 -6.77
C LEU A 112 -12.42 14.57 -5.32
N ARG A 113 -13.28 13.96 -4.50
CA ARG A 113 -13.02 13.68 -3.08
C ARG A 113 -12.70 12.22 -2.78
N TYR A 114 -12.71 11.34 -3.78
CA TYR A 114 -12.25 9.96 -3.66
C TYR A 114 -10.83 9.90 -3.06
N PRO A 115 -10.55 9.02 -2.07
CA PRO A 115 -9.24 8.96 -1.42
C PRO A 115 -8.09 8.67 -2.39
N ARG A 116 -7.04 9.49 -2.33
CA ARG A 116 -5.90 9.43 -3.26
C ARG A 116 -4.67 10.08 -2.68
N MET A 117 -3.52 9.65 -3.17
CA MET A 117 -2.24 10.29 -2.92
C MET A 117 -1.99 11.40 -3.94
N CYS A 118 -1.38 12.49 -3.49
CA CYS A 118 -0.91 13.56 -4.36
C CYS A 118 0.54 13.93 -4.02
N ILE A 119 1.28 14.38 -5.02
CA ILE A 119 2.66 14.90 -4.86
C ILE A 119 2.67 16.35 -5.33
N ARG A 120 3.39 17.19 -4.59
CA ARG A 120 3.84 18.51 -5.01
C ARG A 120 5.35 18.50 -5.17
N VAL A 121 5.85 19.13 -6.23
CA VAL A 121 7.26 19.47 -6.44
C VAL A 121 7.30 20.99 -6.55
N SER A 122 8.17 21.65 -5.79
CA SER A 122 8.23 23.12 -5.79
C SER A 122 8.82 23.68 -7.09
N ASP A 123 8.50 24.94 -7.38
CA ASP A 123 8.94 25.62 -8.60
C ASP A 123 10.47 25.68 -8.69
N GLU A 124 11.18 25.85 -7.56
CA GLU A 124 12.65 25.85 -7.53
C GLU A 124 13.26 24.50 -7.89
N ALA A 125 12.54 23.39 -7.63
CA ALA A 125 12.96 22.04 -8.03
C ALA A 125 12.65 21.77 -9.51
N PHE A 126 11.60 22.38 -10.07
CA PHE A 126 11.38 22.39 -11.52
C PHE A 126 12.41 23.26 -12.26
N ASP A 127 12.72 24.46 -11.77
CA ASP A 127 13.74 25.35 -12.35
C ASP A 127 15.13 24.71 -12.32
N LEU A 128 15.49 24.06 -11.20
CA LEU A 128 16.74 23.30 -11.06
C LEU A 128 16.90 22.26 -12.18
N LEU A 129 15.87 21.46 -12.44
CA LEU A 129 15.89 20.42 -13.48
C LEU A 129 15.77 21.01 -14.88
N SER A 130 15.03 22.10 -15.06
CA SER A 130 14.86 22.78 -16.34
C SER A 130 16.13 23.51 -16.79
N ALA A 131 17.00 23.89 -15.84
CA ALA A 131 18.33 24.45 -16.08
C ALA A 131 19.37 23.38 -16.48
N GLU A 132 19.12 22.09 -16.22
CA GLU A 132 19.96 20.98 -16.73
C GLU A 132 19.65 20.63 -18.19
N VAL A 133 18.58 21.17 -18.78
CA VAL A 133 18.22 20.97 -20.20
C VAL A 133 19.08 21.87 -21.08
N ASP A 134 20.10 21.30 -21.74
CA ASP A 134 20.97 22.01 -22.67
C ASP A 134 20.20 22.62 -23.88
N ASP A 135 20.74 23.65 -24.52
CA ASP A 135 20.04 24.39 -25.58
C ASP A 135 19.69 23.55 -26.82
N ARG A 136 20.49 22.53 -27.15
CA ARG A 136 20.20 21.63 -28.27
C ARG A 136 19.03 20.72 -27.91
N THR A 137 19.00 20.18 -26.70
CA THR A 137 17.88 19.38 -26.19
C THR A 137 16.60 20.24 -26.02
N ALA A 138 16.75 21.45 -25.48
CA ALA A 138 15.67 22.41 -25.29
C ALA A 138 15.00 22.82 -26.61
N HIS A 139 15.77 22.96 -27.71
CA HIS A 139 15.22 23.27 -29.04
C HIS A 139 14.20 22.21 -29.51
N PHE A 140 14.43 20.92 -29.23
CA PHE A 140 13.54 19.85 -29.66
C PHE A 140 12.42 19.54 -28.66
N TRP A 141 12.70 19.59 -27.35
CA TRP A 141 11.78 19.08 -26.33
C TRP A 141 11.09 20.18 -25.48
N GLY A 142 11.59 21.42 -25.56
CA GLY A 142 11.28 22.51 -24.66
C GLY A 142 11.98 22.37 -23.30
N ARG A 143 12.18 23.48 -22.59
CA ARG A 143 12.65 23.44 -21.18
C ARG A 143 11.52 23.15 -20.18
N ASN A 144 10.25 23.31 -20.57
CA ASN A 144 9.11 23.08 -19.71
C ASN A 144 8.95 21.58 -19.38
N LEU A 145 9.33 21.18 -18.18
CA LEU A 145 9.15 19.84 -17.64
C LEU A 145 7.74 19.67 -17.03
N ARG A 146 7.23 18.44 -17.06
CA ARG A 146 6.01 18.00 -16.38
C ARG A 146 6.29 16.69 -15.63
N MET A 147 5.65 16.50 -14.47
CA MET A 147 5.85 15.28 -13.69
C MET A 147 4.72 14.26 -13.86
N CYS A 148 5.08 12.98 -13.87
CA CYS A 148 4.19 11.82 -13.85
C CYS A 148 4.58 10.93 -12.66
N CYS A 149 3.61 10.53 -11.83
CA CYS A 149 3.87 9.74 -10.63
C CYS A 149 2.92 8.52 -10.52
N ARG A 150 3.47 7.36 -10.12
CA ARG A 150 2.71 6.11 -9.97
C ARG A 150 3.29 5.24 -8.84
N VAL A 151 2.43 4.73 -7.96
CA VAL A 151 2.77 3.67 -6.99
C VAL A 151 3.09 2.39 -7.76
N PHE A 152 4.26 1.80 -7.52
CA PHE A 152 4.65 0.55 -8.17
C PHE A 152 4.55 -0.68 -7.25
N SER A 153 4.78 -0.52 -5.94
CA SER A 153 4.70 -1.63 -4.99
C SER A 153 4.49 -1.13 -3.56
N ILE A 154 3.87 -1.98 -2.74
CA ILE A 154 3.66 -1.78 -1.30
C ILE A 154 3.97 -3.08 -0.57
N GLN A 155 4.67 -2.96 0.55
CA GLN A 155 4.98 -4.07 1.43
C GLN A 155 4.90 -3.61 2.89
N GLY A 156 3.92 -4.13 3.64
CA GLY A 156 3.66 -3.69 5.02
C GLY A 156 3.40 -2.19 5.05
N ASP A 157 4.26 -1.47 5.78
CA ASP A 157 4.22 -0.02 5.99
C ASP A 157 5.07 0.76 4.97
N VAL A 158 5.60 0.08 3.95
CA VAL A 158 6.52 0.65 2.94
C VAL A 158 5.83 0.74 1.58
N MET A 159 5.97 1.87 0.91
CA MET A 159 5.43 2.12 -0.44
C MET A 159 6.52 2.68 -1.36
N VAL A 160 6.62 2.14 -2.57
CA VAL A 160 7.51 2.64 -3.62
C VAL A 160 6.71 3.36 -4.70
N ILE A 161 7.08 4.60 -4.95
CA ILE A 161 6.45 5.51 -5.91
C ILE A 161 7.50 5.90 -6.96
N SER A 162 7.09 6.00 -8.21
CA SER A 162 7.88 6.65 -9.25
C SER A 162 7.63 8.16 -9.27
N LEU A 163 8.71 8.93 -9.45
CA LEU A 163 8.66 10.33 -9.82
C LEU A 163 9.41 10.49 -11.14
N VAL A 164 8.69 10.78 -12.22
CA VAL A 164 9.25 10.87 -13.57
C VAL A 164 9.00 12.28 -14.11
N PHE A 165 10.08 13.00 -14.41
CA PHE A 165 10.03 14.26 -15.14
C PHE A 165 10.19 13.96 -16.63
N VAL A 166 9.20 14.35 -17.43
CA VAL A 166 9.24 14.27 -18.90
C VAL A 166 9.14 15.69 -19.46
N ALA A 167 9.68 15.92 -20.66
CA ALA A 167 9.56 17.20 -21.32
C ALA A 167 8.13 17.45 -21.84
N SER A 168 7.85 18.68 -22.29
CA SER A 168 6.55 19.01 -22.90
C SER A 168 6.38 18.37 -24.28
N HIS A 169 7.44 18.30 -25.09
CA HIS A 169 7.38 17.78 -26.48
C HIS A 169 8.04 16.40 -26.66
N ASP A 170 8.50 15.76 -25.58
CA ASP A 170 8.94 14.35 -25.59
C ASP A 170 8.20 13.56 -24.49
N ALA A 171 7.94 12.27 -24.74
CA ALA A 171 7.35 11.35 -23.77
C ALA A 171 8.40 10.53 -23.00
N ARG A 172 9.68 10.61 -23.39
CA ARG A 172 10.80 9.98 -22.71
C ARG A 172 11.07 10.67 -21.35
N PRO A 173 11.45 9.90 -20.30
CA PRO A 173 12.00 10.46 -19.07
C PRO A 173 13.22 11.34 -19.36
N PHE A 174 13.18 12.58 -18.89
CA PHE A 174 14.34 13.47 -18.83
C PHE A 174 15.16 13.16 -17.57
N ARG A 175 14.51 13.20 -16.40
CA ARG A 175 15.02 12.65 -15.14
C ARG A 175 13.94 11.79 -14.48
N ALA A 176 14.34 10.78 -13.73
CA ALA A 176 13.44 9.94 -12.98
C ALA A 176 14.06 9.48 -11.66
N TYR A 177 13.22 9.21 -10.68
CA TYR A 177 13.60 8.75 -9.34
C TYR A 177 12.57 7.73 -8.82
N TYR A 178 13.01 6.90 -7.89
CA TYR A 178 12.11 6.18 -7.00
C TYR A 178 12.05 6.89 -5.65
N LEU A 179 10.83 7.04 -5.13
CA LEU A 179 10.57 7.48 -3.77
C LEU A 179 10.14 6.26 -2.95
N VAL A 180 10.88 5.94 -1.90
CA VAL A 180 10.52 4.89 -0.94
C VAL A 180 10.05 5.56 0.34
N TYR A 181 8.74 5.47 0.60
CA TYR A 181 8.11 5.97 1.82
C TYR A 181 7.94 4.83 2.82
N ASP A 182 8.63 4.89 3.96
CA ASP A 182 8.38 4.02 5.13
C ASP A 182 7.52 4.80 6.12
N SER A 183 6.25 4.40 6.22
CA SER A 183 5.26 5.11 6.99
C SER A 183 5.34 4.83 8.49
N ALA A 184 5.90 3.68 8.89
CA ALA A 184 6.12 3.34 10.30
C ALA A 184 7.20 4.24 10.96
N THR A 185 8.11 4.82 10.16
CA THR A 185 9.11 5.80 10.61
C THR A 185 8.86 7.23 10.10
N VAL A 186 7.84 7.39 9.26
CA VAL A 186 7.51 8.60 8.49
C VAL A 186 8.74 9.17 7.75
N THR A 187 9.47 8.28 7.06
CA THR A 187 10.66 8.63 6.27
C THR A 187 10.39 8.52 4.76
N LEU A 188 11.04 9.40 4.00
CA LEU A 188 10.97 9.44 2.54
C LEU A 188 12.39 9.42 1.96
N PHE A 189 12.76 8.27 1.39
CA PHE A 189 14.03 8.10 0.67
C PHE A 189 13.84 8.38 -0.82
N MET A 190 14.74 9.14 -1.43
CA MET A 190 14.86 9.20 -2.90
C MET A 190 16.02 8.31 -3.35
N ILE A 191 15.81 7.52 -4.41
CA ILE A 191 16.78 6.60 -5.01
C ILE A 191 16.81 6.89 -6.53
N PRO A 192 17.98 6.88 -7.21
CA PRO A 192 18.02 7.07 -8.66
C PRO A 192 17.24 5.97 -9.40
N TYR A 193 16.68 6.30 -10.56
CA TYR A 193 15.98 5.32 -11.40
C TYR A 193 16.94 4.24 -11.93
N LEU A 194 16.42 3.16 -12.55
CA LEU A 194 17.31 2.18 -13.21
C LEU A 194 18.13 2.84 -14.35
N PRO A 195 19.37 2.38 -14.59
CA PRO A 195 20.16 2.78 -15.76
C PRO A 195 19.47 2.41 -17.08
N PRO A 196 19.63 3.19 -18.18
CA PRO A 196 18.94 2.94 -19.44
C PRO A 196 19.27 1.61 -20.16
N ASP A 197 20.38 0.93 -19.81
CA ASP A 197 20.74 -0.39 -20.33
C ASP A 197 20.06 -1.55 -19.57
N CYS A 198 19.45 -1.28 -18.41
CA CYS A 198 18.76 -2.26 -17.58
C CYS A 198 17.24 -2.16 -17.76
N ARG A 199 16.66 -3.07 -18.55
CA ARG A 199 15.23 -3.06 -18.91
C ARG A 199 14.43 -3.97 -17.97
N THR A 200 13.64 -3.40 -17.07
CA THR A 200 12.73 -4.17 -16.19
C THR A 200 11.87 -5.17 -16.98
N ILE A 201 11.78 -6.43 -16.51
CA ILE A 201 11.03 -7.47 -17.25
C ILE A 201 9.53 -7.19 -17.13
N ALA A 202 8.91 -6.76 -18.23
CA ALA A 202 7.49 -6.43 -18.32
C ALA A 202 6.99 -5.45 -17.23
N THR A 203 6.36 -5.92 -16.14
CA THR A 203 5.84 -5.03 -15.09
C THR A 203 6.92 -4.54 -14.12
N ARG A 204 6.95 -3.22 -13.92
CA ARG A 204 7.94 -2.51 -13.09
C ARG A 204 7.61 -2.62 -11.60
N CYS A 205 7.91 -3.77 -10.99
CA CYS A 205 7.69 -3.97 -9.55
C CYS A 205 9.02 -3.96 -8.75
N PRO A 206 9.44 -2.79 -8.21
CA PRO A 206 10.54 -2.71 -7.24
C PRO A 206 10.17 -3.45 -5.98
N LEU A 207 11.07 -4.31 -5.49
CA LEU A 207 11.01 -4.81 -4.13
C LEU A 207 11.83 -3.90 -3.20
N PRO A 208 11.20 -3.16 -2.26
CA PRO A 208 11.93 -2.48 -1.19
C PRO A 208 12.41 -3.50 -0.15
N VAL A 209 13.72 -3.61 0.02
CA VAL A 209 14.34 -4.52 1.00
C VAL A 209 14.88 -3.70 2.16
N ARG A 210 14.22 -3.76 3.33
CA ARG A 210 14.74 -3.13 4.54
C ARG A 210 15.99 -3.86 5.01
N ARG A 211 17.07 -3.12 5.24
CA ARG A 211 18.34 -3.64 5.74
C ARG A 211 18.31 -3.74 7.26
N GLN A 212 18.99 -4.77 7.80
CA GLN A 212 19.08 -5.01 9.24
C GLN A 212 20.19 -4.20 9.93
N ASP A 213 21.17 -3.68 9.18
CA ASP A 213 22.37 -3.02 9.71
C ASP A 213 22.20 -1.52 9.97
N ASP A 214 21.55 -0.81 9.05
CA ASP A 214 21.33 0.65 9.11
C ASP A 214 19.86 1.08 9.01
N GLY A 215 18.94 0.11 8.89
CA GLY A 215 17.50 0.35 8.80
C GLY A 215 17.01 0.98 7.49
N ARG A 216 17.91 1.31 6.55
CA ARG A 216 17.59 1.91 5.24
C ARG A 216 17.07 0.84 4.27
N TYR A 217 16.67 1.28 3.08
CA TYR A 217 16.15 0.42 2.03
C TYR A 217 17.17 0.24 0.90
N SER A 218 17.41 -1.02 0.55
CA SER A 218 17.90 -1.41 -0.78
C SER A 218 16.70 -1.59 -1.71
N LEU A 219 16.88 -1.41 -3.01
CA LEU A 219 15.80 -1.55 -4.00
C LEU A 219 16.18 -2.62 -5.04
N ALA A 220 15.30 -3.61 -5.24
CA ALA A 220 15.60 -4.80 -6.04
C ALA A 220 14.59 -5.01 -7.18
N PHE A 221 15.09 -5.29 -8.39
CA PHE A 221 14.31 -5.49 -9.61
C PHE A 221 14.75 -6.73 -10.38
N LEU A 222 13.80 -7.48 -10.93
CA LEU A 222 14.09 -8.36 -12.06
C LEU A 222 14.09 -7.52 -13.35
N ALA A 223 15.17 -7.62 -14.13
CA ALA A 223 15.36 -6.93 -15.39
C ALA A 223 16.00 -7.87 -16.42
N CYS A 224 15.83 -7.59 -17.71
CA CYS A 224 16.71 -8.08 -18.76
C CYS A 224 17.84 -7.06 -18.95
N ARG A 225 19.06 -7.54 -19.24
CA ARG A 225 20.16 -6.66 -19.68
C ARG A 225 20.42 -6.87 -21.16
N SER A 226 20.19 -5.82 -21.95
CA SER A 226 20.39 -5.86 -23.39
C SER A 226 21.87 -5.66 -23.72
N ASN A 227 22.59 -6.76 -23.94
CA ASN A 227 23.93 -6.68 -24.55
C ASN A 227 23.76 -6.22 -26.01
N TRP A 228 24.18 -5.00 -26.30
CA TRP A 228 24.05 -4.45 -27.65
C TRP A 228 24.90 -5.28 -28.63
N VAL A 229 24.29 -5.67 -29.76
CA VAL A 229 24.75 -6.66 -30.74
C VAL A 229 24.43 -8.13 -30.35
N GLY A 230 23.28 -8.61 -30.82
CA GLY A 230 23.09 -9.97 -31.32
C GLY A 230 22.74 -11.10 -30.33
N ASP A 231 23.08 -10.97 -29.05
CA ASP A 231 22.95 -12.07 -28.07
C ASP A 231 21.65 -12.03 -27.24
N ASP A 232 21.36 -13.16 -26.56
CA ASP A 232 20.17 -13.35 -25.72
C ASP A 232 20.06 -12.34 -24.57
N GLU A 233 18.89 -11.70 -24.45
CA GLU A 233 18.49 -10.82 -23.34
C GLU A 233 18.58 -11.60 -22.01
N SER A 234 19.64 -11.35 -21.24
CA SER A 234 19.93 -12.11 -20.04
C SER A 234 19.21 -11.53 -18.82
N ASP A 235 18.40 -12.35 -18.17
CA ASP A 235 17.66 -11.96 -16.96
C ASP A 235 18.60 -11.80 -15.75
N VAL A 236 18.61 -10.58 -15.19
CA VAL A 236 19.43 -10.14 -14.05
C VAL A 236 18.56 -9.69 -12.87
N LEU A 237 19.16 -9.72 -11.69
CA LEU A 237 18.65 -9.05 -10.50
C LEU A 237 19.40 -7.71 -10.35
N CYS A 238 18.76 -6.62 -10.78
CA CYS A 238 19.27 -5.26 -10.57
C CYS A 238 19.04 -4.85 -9.11
N LEU A 239 20.11 -4.55 -8.41
CA LEU A 239 20.12 -4.16 -7.00
C LEU A 239 20.70 -2.76 -6.84
N TRP A 240 19.99 -1.93 -6.10
CA TRP A 240 20.50 -0.66 -5.62
C TRP A 240 20.68 -0.71 -4.11
N SER A 241 21.88 -0.37 -3.63
CA SER A 241 22.18 -0.22 -2.21
C SER A 241 23.43 0.62 -2.04
N LEU A 242 23.47 1.54 -1.06
CA LEU A 242 24.74 2.13 -0.64
C LEU A 242 25.61 1.08 0.08
N PRO A 243 26.95 1.20 0.02
CA PRO A 243 27.80 0.51 0.99
C PRO A 243 27.44 0.93 2.42
N PRO A 244 27.62 0.04 3.42
CA PRO A 244 27.42 0.40 4.82
C PRO A 244 28.39 1.51 5.21
N LEU A 245 27.87 2.50 5.95
CA LEU A 245 28.68 3.58 6.49
C LEU A 245 29.31 3.12 7.80
N PRO A 246 30.65 3.15 7.95
CA PRO A 246 31.29 2.96 9.25
C PRO A 246 30.74 3.98 10.24
N HIS A 247 30.39 3.56 11.46
CA HIS A 247 29.62 4.36 12.43
C HIS A 247 30.18 5.77 12.75
N ASN A 248 31.45 6.02 12.42
CA ASN A 248 32.17 7.26 12.71
C ASN A 248 32.47 8.12 11.46
N MET A 249 31.93 7.80 10.27
CA MET A 249 32.14 8.55 9.03
C MET A 249 30.85 9.21 8.51
N LYS A 250 31.00 10.41 7.92
CA LYS A 250 29.98 10.97 7.02
C LYS A 250 29.95 10.18 5.71
N PRO A 251 28.85 10.23 4.93
CA PRO A 251 28.84 9.75 3.55
C PRO A 251 30.10 10.22 2.80
N PRO A 252 30.81 9.33 2.05
CA PRO A 252 31.87 9.77 1.18
C PRO A 252 31.32 10.84 0.24
N ALA A 253 32.02 11.97 0.10
CA ALA A 253 31.75 12.86 -1.01
C ALA A 253 32.03 12.06 -2.28
N LEU A 254 30.98 11.80 -3.07
CA LEU A 254 31.07 10.97 -4.28
C LEU A 254 32.21 11.49 -5.17
N PRO A 255 33.06 10.59 -5.71
CA PRO A 255 34.15 11.02 -6.58
C PRO A 255 33.59 11.81 -7.77
N ARG A 256 34.23 12.93 -8.08
CA ARG A 256 33.76 13.86 -9.13
C ARG A 256 33.68 13.15 -10.48
N GLN A 257 32.60 13.44 -11.22
CA GLN A 257 32.32 12.92 -12.57
C GLN A 257 32.06 11.41 -12.69
N GLN A 258 31.53 10.78 -11.64
CA GLN A 258 30.72 9.57 -11.80
C GLN A 258 29.23 9.97 -11.90
N ASN A 259 28.47 9.38 -12.84
CA ASN A 259 27.09 9.80 -13.12
C ASN A 259 26.17 9.61 -11.89
N ASP A 260 25.15 10.47 -11.73
CA ASP A 260 24.12 10.43 -10.65
C ASP A 260 23.30 9.12 -10.55
N MET A 261 23.62 8.13 -11.37
CA MET A 261 22.89 6.87 -11.59
C MET A 261 23.71 5.63 -11.16
N ASP A 262 24.98 5.78 -10.77
CA ASP A 262 25.94 4.66 -10.68
C ASP A 262 26.17 4.14 -9.24
N PRO A 263 25.16 3.50 -8.62
CA PRO A 263 25.44 2.38 -7.70
C PRO A 263 24.59 1.12 -7.99
N TRP A 264 23.99 1.01 -9.18
CA TRP A 264 23.17 -0.16 -9.57
C TRP A 264 24.03 -1.37 -9.93
N VAL A 265 23.97 -2.42 -9.11
CA VAL A 265 24.64 -3.71 -9.36
C VAL A 265 23.66 -4.67 -10.03
N ALA A 266 23.91 -5.01 -11.29
CA ALA A 266 23.13 -6.00 -12.03
C ALA A 266 23.74 -7.41 -11.86
N LYS A 267 23.22 -8.20 -10.92
CA LYS A 267 23.68 -9.58 -10.68
C LYS A 267 23.03 -10.56 -11.64
N SER A 268 23.81 -11.43 -12.26
CA SER A 268 23.33 -12.59 -13.01
C SER A 268 22.51 -13.55 -12.14
N ARG A 269 21.49 -14.20 -12.73
CA ARG A 269 20.65 -15.21 -12.05
C ARG A 269 20.82 -16.58 -12.68
N ARG A 270 20.68 -17.66 -11.91
CA ARG A 270 20.46 -18.99 -12.49
C ARG A 270 18.98 -19.13 -12.92
N PRO A 271 18.67 -19.60 -14.14
CA PRO A 271 17.30 -19.82 -14.56
C PRO A 271 16.69 -21.00 -13.77
N ALA A 272 15.59 -20.75 -13.06
CA ALA A 272 14.79 -21.80 -12.42
C ALA A 272 13.71 -22.38 -13.35
N VAL A 273 13.33 -21.61 -14.38
CA VAL A 273 12.45 -21.96 -15.52
C VAL A 273 12.96 -21.16 -16.74
N SER A 274 12.70 -21.64 -17.96
CA SER A 274 13.20 -21.04 -19.22
C SER A 274 12.25 -20.04 -19.89
N ASP A 275 11.09 -19.78 -19.30
CA ASP A 275 10.03 -18.94 -19.87
C ASP A 275 10.13 -17.48 -19.41
N ARG A 276 9.58 -16.56 -20.21
CA ARG A 276 9.53 -15.12 -19.89
C ARG A 276 8.67 -14.90 -18.63
N PHE A 277 9.30 -14.51 -17.53
CA PHE A 277 8.65 -14.30 -16.23
C PHE A 277 8.25 -12.83 -16.04
N ASN A 278 6.99 -12.56 -15.70
CA ASN A 278 6.51 -11.20 -15.46
C ASN A 278 6.20 -10.98 -13.97
N ALA A 279 6.93 -10.07 -13.32
CA ALA A 279 6.85 -9.82 -11.88
C ALA A 279 5.71 -8.87 -11.50
N HIS A 280 4.47 -9.37 -11.50
CA HIS A 280 3.25 -8.59 -11.26
C HIS A 280 3.08 -8.13 -9.79
N VAL A 281 3.61 -8.91 -8.83
CA VAL A 281 3.57 -8.59 -7.39
C VAL A 281 4.92 -8.94 -6.76
N VAL A 282 5.34 -8.16 -5.77
CA VAL A 282 6.58 -8.36 -5.02
C VAL A 282 6.35 -8.17 -3.53
N PHE A 283 7.06 -8.95 -2.71
CA PHE A 283 7.15 -8.77 -1.27
C PHE A 283 8.39 -9.50 -0.73
N SER A 284 8.87 -9.11 0.46
CA SER A 284 9.84 -9.88 1.22
C SER A 284 9.26 -10.32 2.57
N SER A 285 9.85 -11.35 3.16
CA SER A 285 9.42 -11.91 4.45
C SER A 285 10.64 -12.52 5.14
N LYS A 286 11.01 -11.97 6.30
CA LYS A 286 12.23 -12.34 7.04
C LYS A 286 13.45 -12.24 6.11
N ASP A 287 14.14 -13.34 5.88
CA ASP A 287 15.38 -13.39 5.09
C ASP A 287 15.16 -13.68 3.59
N TYR A 288 13.91 -13.60 3.09
CA TYR A 288 13.57 -14.00 1.72
C TYR A 288 12.84 -12.93 0.92
N ALA A 289 13.27 -12.76 -0.32
CA ALA A 289 12.69 -11.88 -1.33
C ALA A 289 11.87 -12.69 -2.34
N PHE A 290 10.66 -12.22 -2.68
CA PHE A 290 9.72 -12.91 -3.57
C PHE A 290 9.24 -11.98 -4.69
N TRP A 291 9.28 -12.50 -5.92
CA TRP A 291 8.66 -11.94 -7.11
C TRP A 291 7.61 -12.94 -7.61
N VAL A 292 6.44 -12.45 -7.98
CA VAL A 292 5.27 -13.26 -8.32
C VAL A 292 4.82 -12.96 -9.74
N ASP A 293 4.80 -14.00 -10.56
CA ASP A 293 4.03 -14.04 -11.79
C ASP A 293 2.66 -14.66 -11.49
N LEU A 294 1.59 -13.87 -11.64
CA LEU A 294 0.21 -14.29 -11.37
C LEU A 294 -0.33 -15.28 -12.39
N MET A 295 0.36 -15.51 -13.52
CA MET A 295 0.09 -16.58 -14.47
C MET A 295 0.86 -17.87 -14.12
N GLN A 296 2.12 -17.75 -13.70
CA GLN A 296 3.07 -18.88 -13.63
C GLN A 296 3.35 -19.38 -12.19
N GLY A 297 3.86 -18.50 -11.32
CA GLY A 297 4.41 -18.89 -10.02
C GLY A 297 5.26 -17.82 -9.35
N ILE A 298 6.04 -18.24 -8.35
CA ILE A 298 6.85 -17.38 -7.49
C ILE A 298 8.33 -17.70 -7.70
N PHE A 299 9.13 -16.70 -8.06
CA PHE A 299 10.58 -16.73 -7.93
C PHE A 299 10.98 -16.15 -6.58
N TYR A 300 11.87 -16.83 -5.85
CA TYR A 300 12.35 -16.35 -4.56
C TYR A 300 13.82 -16.70 -4.31
N CYS A 301 14.52 -15.81 -3.59
CA CYS A 301 15.90 -15.98 -3.19
C CYS A 301 16.12 -15.46 -1.76
N SER A 302 17.27 -15.79 -1.16
CA SER A 302 17.68 -15.22 0.14
C SER A 302 18.09 -13.76 -0.06
N ILE A 303 17.67 -12.88 0.86
CA ILE A 303 18.05 -11.46 0.89
C ILE A 303 19.56 -11.31 1.12
N SER A 304 20.15 -12.17 1.96
CA SER A 304 21.59 -12.16 2.18
C SER A 304 22.36 -12.54 0.90
N ASP A 305 21.86 -13.53 0.16
CA ASP A 305 22.46 -14.00 -1.10
C ASP A 305 22.29 -12.93 -2.19
N ALA A 306 21.12 -12.28 -2.24
CA ALA A 306 20.86 -11.17 -3.15
C ALA A 306 21.79 -9.98 -2.86
N LEU A 307 21.80 -9.44 -1.64
CA LEU A 307 22.59 -8.25 -1.29
C LEU A 307 24.09 -8.57 -1.26
N ASN A 308 24.51 -9.51 -0.42
CA ASN A 308 25.90 -9.74 -0.03
C ASN A 308 26.54 -10.97 -0.72
N GLY A 309 25.73 -11.86 -1.29
CA GLY A 309 26.23 -13.07 -1.98
C GLY A 309 26.94 -12.76 -3.30
N GLY A 310 27.81 -13.68 -3.70
CA GLY A 310 28.44 -13.68 -5.03
C GLY A 310 27.45 -14.05 -6.13
N GLU A 311 27.92 -13.97 -7.38
CA GLU A 311 27.13 -14.33 -8.57
C GLU A 311 27.35 -15.78 -9.02
N PRO A 312 26.36 -16.40 -9.70
CA PRO A 312 24.99 -15.92 -9.93
C PRO A 312 24.06 -16.18 -8.71
N VAL A 313 23.01 -15.38 -8.58
CA VAL A 313 22.02 -15.52 -7.49
C VAL A 313 21.16 -16.80 -7.68
N ASP A 314 21.03 -17.59 -6.62
CA ASP A 314 20.29 -18.87 -6.60
C ASP A 314 18.79 -18.66 -6.38
N PHE A 315 18.06 -18.46 -7.48
CA PHE A 315 16.60 -18.36 -7.48
C PHE A 315 15.93 -19.73 -7.42
N LYS A 316 14.90 -19.83 -6.58
CA LYS A 316 14.05 -21.00 -6.41
C LYS A 316 12.65 -20.69 -6.92
N TYR A 317 12.00 -21.68 -7.53
CA TYR A 317 10.65 -21.55 -8.09
C TYR A 317 9.59 -22.26 -7.25
N ILE A 318 8.37 -21.73 -7.26
CA ILE A 318 7.14 -22.33 -6.74
C ILE A 318 6.04 -22.11 -7.79
N PRO A 319 5.54 -23.14 -8.50
CA PRO A 319 4.42 -22.96 -9.42
C PRO A 319 3.13 -22.62 -8.66
N LEU A 320 2.19 -21.95 -9.33
CA LEU A 320 0.84 -21.73 -8.82
C LEU A 320 0.07 -23.06 -8.58
N PRO A 321 -1.04 -23.04 -7.82
CA PRO A 321 -1.86 -24.24 -7.62
C PRO A 321 -2.44 -24.74 -8.96
N LYS A 322 -2.21 -26.03 -9.28
CA LYS A 322 -2.59 -26.63 -10.57
C LYS A 322 -4.07 -26.46 -10.94
N ASP A 323 -4.96 -26.39 -9.96
CA ASP A 323 -6.41 -26.23 -10.17
C ASP A 323 -6.82 -24.84 -10.71
N CYS A 324 -5.89 -23.90 -10.94
CA CYS A 324 -6.21 -22.49 -11.25
C CYS A 324 -5.94 -22.16 -12.73
N SER A 325 -6.98 -22.12 -13.56
CA SER A 325 -6.86 -21.72 -14.97
C SER A 325 -6.89 -20.20 -15.16
N MET A 326 -6.39 -19.72 -16.30
CA MET A 326 -6.76 -18.44 -16.91
C MET A 326 -7.10 -18.67 -18.38
N PRO A 327 -8.11 -17.99 -18.92
CA PRO A 327 -8.25 -17.78 -20.36
C PRO A 327 -7.07 -16.94 -20.90
N THR A 328 -6.59 -17.28 -22.10
CA THR A 328 -5.40 -16.65 -22.73
C THR A 328 -5.66 -15.18 -23.13
N ASP A 329 -6.91 -14.83 -23.39
CA ASP A 329 -7.39 -13.48 -23.74
C ASP A 329 -7.37 -12.48 -22.56
N ILE A 330 -7.13 -12.95 -21.33
CA ILE A 330 -7.14 -12.13 -20.10
C ILE A 330 -5.70 -11.87 -19.58
N MET A 331 -4.67 -12.28 -20.33
CA MET A 331 -3.26 -12.16 -19.92
C MET A 331 -2.83 -10.72 -19.55
N ASP A 332 -3.23 -9.73 -20.35
CA ASP A 332 -2.89 -8.31 -20.12
C ASP A 332 -3.61 -7.68 -18.92
N ALA A 333 -4.56 -8.40 -18.31
CA ALA A 333 -5.40 -7.93 -17.21
C ALA A 333 -5.35 -8.86 -15.98
N VAL A 334 -4.34 -9.72 -15.85
CA VAL A 334 -4.31 -10.78 -14.82
C VAL A 334 -4.49 -10.28 -13.38
N HIS A 335 -4.04 -9.07 -13.04
CA HIS A 335 -4.22 -8.44 -11.72
C HIS A 335 -5.67 -8.03 -11.40
N VAL A 336 -6.54 -7.97 -12.42
CA VAL A 336 -7.99 -7.78 -12.27
C VAL A 336 -8.63 -9.03 -11.67
N HIS A 337 -8.12 -10.22 -12.01
CA HIS A 337 -8.71 -11.51 -11.63
C HIS A 337 -7.90 -12.26 -10.57
N ARG A 338 -6.59 -12.05 -10.50
CA ARG A 338 -5.67 -12.74 -9.58
C ARG A 338 -4.91 -11.75 -8.73
N ASN A 339 -4.59 -12.16 -7.51
CA ASN A 339 -3.69 -11.39 -6.65
C ASN A 339 -2.99 -12.34 -5.65
N MET A 340 -1.82 -11.91 -5.17
CA MET A 340 -1.03 -12.62 -4.17
C MET A 340 -0.50 -11.62 -3.15
N GLY A 341 -0.14 -12.11 -1.96
CA GLY A 341 0.56 -11.30 -0.99
C GLY A 341 0.90 -12.09 0.26
N LEU A 342 1.22 -11.36 1.32
CA LEU A 342 1.61 -11.91 2.62
C LEU A 342 0.55 -11.59 3.69
N VAL A 343 0.41 -12.48 4.68
CA VAL A 343 -0.24 -12.21 5.97
C VAL A 343 0.77 -12.47 7.09
N GLY A 344 1.04 -11.44 7.90
CA GLY A 344 2.16 -11.44 8.85
C GLY A 344 3.48 -11.73 8.14
N ASP A 345 4.42 -12.41 8.81
CA ASP A 345 5.71 -12.83 8.25
C ASP A 345 5.80 -14.34 8.01
N SER A 346 4.66 -15.00 7.73
CA SER A 346 4.57 -16.46 7.72
C SER A 346 3.67 -17.09 6.66
N THR A 347 2.70 -16.36 6.10
CA THR A 347 1.69 -16.98 5.23
C THR A 347 1.55 -16.21 3.93
N ILE A 348 1.97 -16.82 2.81
CA ILE A 348 1.59 -16.34 1.49
C ILE A 348 0.12 -16.69 1.26
N TRP A 349 -0.65 -15.75 0.72
CA TRP A 349 -2.00 -15.98 0.23
C TRP A 349 -2.06 -15.74 -1.28
N PHE A 350 -2.90 -16.52 -1.97
CA PHE A 350 -3.18 -16.36 -3.40
C PHE A 350 -4.69 -16.48 -3.61
N VAL A 351 -5.25 -15.54 -4.38
CA VAL A 351 -6.67 -15.57 -4.78
C VAL A 351 -6.75 -15.54 -6.30
N ALA A 352 -7.54 -16.45 -6.86
CA ALA A 352 -7.90 -16.45 -8.27
C ALA A 352 -9.42 -16.36 -8.43
N ILE A 353 -9.85 -15.36 -9.18
CA ILE A 353 -11.19 -15.25 -9.76
C ILE A 353 -11.10 -15.92 -11.14
N GLU A 354 -11.85 -16.99 -11.35
CA GLU A 354 -11.93 -17.64 -12.65
C GLU A 354 -13.25 -17.18 -13.31
N PRO A 355 -13.18 -16.29 -14.31
CA PRO A 355 -14.36 -15.86 -15.05
C PRO A 355 -15.03 -17.03 -15.76
N SER A 356 -16.28 -16.85 -16.17
CA SER A 356 -17.01 -17.85 -16.94
C SER A 356 -17.75 -17.20 -18.09
N ASP A 357 -17.30 -17.53 -19.30
CA ASP A 357 -17.74 -17.02 -20.61
C ASP A 357 -19.27 -17.02 -20.76
N ASN A 358 -19.93 -18.03 -20.20
CA ASN A 358 -21.38 -18.18 -20.22
C ASN A 358 -22.11 -17.24 -19.26
N SER A 359 -21.54 -16.93 -18.08
CA SER A 359 -22.15 -16.01 -17.12
C SER A 359 -21.27 -15.73 -15.88
N ALA A 360 -21.23 -14.47 -15.45
CA ALA A 360 -20.73 -14.06 -14.13
C ALA A 360 -21.41 -14.77 -12.93
N ARG A 361 -22.56 -15.45 -13.14
CA ARG A 361 -23.19 -16.36 -12.15
C ARG A 361 -22.23 -17.50 -11.76
N HIS A 362 -21.46 -17.98 -12.72
CA HIS A 362 -20.67 -19.21 -12.64
C HIS A 362 -19.19 -18.96 -12.36
N THR A 363 -18.73 -17.71 -12.44
CA THR A 363 -17.42 -17.25 -11.96
C THR A 363 -17.10 -17.89 -10.60
N ASN A 364 -16.01 -18.65 -10.56
CA ASN A 364 -15.48 -19.23 -9.33
C ASN A 364 -14.53 -18.21 -8.68
N VAL A 365 -14.41 -18.28 -7.36
CA VAL A 365 -13.33 -17.63 -6.62
C VAL A 365 -12.66 -18.69 -5.75
N LYS A 366 -11.36 -18.87 -5.95
CA LYS A 366 -10.51 -19.85 -5.26
C LYS A 366 -9.50 -19.12 -4.38
N VAL A 367 -9.40 -19.53 -3.11
CA VAL A 367 -8.46 -18.97 -2.13
C VAL A 367 -7.49 -20.06 -1.67
N TRP A 368 -6.20 -19.75 -1.76
CA TRP A 368 -5.10 -20.62 -1.38
C TRP A 368 -4.16 -19.93 -0.40
N THR A 369 -3.51 -20.71 0.46
CA THR A 369 -2.43 -20.25 1.34
C THR A 369 -1.22 -21.16 1.25
N MET A 370 -0.03 -20.62 1.53
CA MET A 370 1.19 -21.39 1.75
C MET A 370 1.91 -20.87 3.00
N ASP A 371 2.18 -21.78 3.92
CA ASP A 371 2.96 -21.53 5.13
C ASP A 371 4.46 -21.51 4.79
N LEU A 372 5.07 -20.34 4.98
CA LEU A 372 6.51 -20.13 4.77
C LEU A 372 7.36 -20.98 5.72
N THR A 373 6.89 -21.30 6.93
CA THR A 373 7.63 -22.17 7.85
C THR A 373 7.74 -23.61 7.31
N GLN A 374 6.75 -24.05 6.53
CA GLN A 374 6.76 -25.33 5.82
C GLN A 374 7.62 -25.27 4.55
N LEU A 375 7.58 -24.16 3.80
CA LEU A 375 8.48 -23.89 2.67
C LEU A 375 9.96 -23.89 3.09
N MET A 376 10.23 -23.36 4.29
CA MET A 376 11.55 -23.25 4.92
C MET A 376 12.00 -24.50 5.68
N SER A 377 11.14 -25.50 5.83
CA SER A 377 11.48 -26.74 6.52
C SER A 377 12.40 -27.63 5.69
N LYS A 378 13.30 -28.37 6.34
CA LYS A 378 14.02 -29.49 5.70
C LYS A 378 13.07 -30.61 5.25
N LYS A 379 11.82 -30.64 5.73
CA LYS A 379 10.75 -31.53 5.24
C LYS A 379 10.16 -30.95 3.94
N LYS A 380 10.19 -31.72 2.84
CA LYS A 380 9.89 -31.28 1.46
C LYS A 380 8.41 -30.91 1.16
N THR A 381 7.64 -30.39 2.12
CA THR A 381 6.20 -30.08 1.97
C THR A 381 5.95 -28.69 1.39
N LYS A 382 6.54 -28.39 0.22
CA LYS A 382 6.15 -27.22 -0.60
C LYS A 382 4.77 -27.44 -1.22
N LYS A 383 3.69 -27.13 -0.49
CA LYS A 383 2.32 -27.36 -0.96
C LYS A 383 1.40 -26.18 -0.64
N TRP A 384 0.71 -25.71 -1.67
CA TRP A 384 -0.44 -24.82 -1.52
C TRP A 384 -1.58 -25.56 -0.81
N GLN A 385 -2.25 -24.89 0.13
CA GLN A 385 -3.43 -25.38 0.84
C GLN A 385 -4.65 -24.63 0.32
N LYS A 386 -5.69 -25.38 -0.11
CA LYS A 386 -6.94 -24.80 -0.63
C LYS A 386 -7.82 -24.42 0.55
N LEU A 387 -7.96 -23.13 0.83
CA LEU A 387 -8.72 -22.63 1.96
C LEU A 387 -10.22 -22.50 1.65
N GLY A 388 -10.57 -22.27 0.38
CA GLY A 388 -11.96 -22.26 -0.06
C GLY A 388 -12.12 -22.10 -1.57
N GLU A 389 -13.27 -22.53 -2.07
CA GLU A 389 -13.74 -22.32 -3.45
C GLU A 389 -15.25 -22.06 -3.42
N PHE A 390 -15.71 -21.06 -4.18
CA PHE A 390 -17.12 -20.67 -4.20
C PHE A 390 -17.51 -19.96 -5.49
N LYS A 391 -18.76 -20.19 -5.95
CA LYS A 391 -19.37 -19.51 -7.08
C LYS A 391 -20.01 -18.20 -6.66
N MET A 392 -19.93 -17.17 -7.51
CA MET A 392 -20.57 -15.88 -7.25
C MET A 392 -22.09 -15.98 -7.07
N GLN A 393 -22.77 -16.94 -7.73
CA GLN A 393 -24.17 -17.26 -7.46
C GLN A 393 -24.47 -17.54 -5.96
N SER A 394 -23.55 -18.17 -5.22
CA SER A 394 -23.72 -18.44 -3.78
C SER A 394 -23.65 -17.16 -2.95
N ILE A 395 -22.70 -16.26 -3.28
CA ILE A 395 -22.62 -14.94 -2.66
C ILE A 395 -23.89 -14.13 -2.92
N TRP A 396 -24.38 -14.11 -4.17
CA TRP A 396 -25.58 -13.35 -4.55
C TRP A 396 -26.89 -13.91 -3.94
N ARG A 397 -26.89 -15.18 -3.50
CA ARG A 397 -28.04 -15.79 -2.80
C ARG A 397 -28.12 -15.37 -1.33
N MET A 398 -27.03 -14.91 -0.70
CA MET A 398 -27.03 -14.45 0.70
C MET A 398 -28.10 -13.38 0.94
N TYR A 399 -28.87 -13.51 2.02
CA TYR A 399 -29.92 -12.55 2.37
C TYR A 399 -29.36 -11.13 2.54
N ALA A 400 -28.22 -10.98 3.24
CA ALA A 400 -27.56 -9.69 3.43
C ALA A 400 -27.10 -9.04 2.11
N PHE A 401 -26.71 -9.83 1.11
CA PHE A 401 -26.32 -9.33 -0.22
C PHE A 401 -27.54 -8.81 -0.98
N ARG A 402 -28.63 -9.60 -1.02
CA ARG A 402 -29.90 -9.21 -1.65
C ARG A 402 -30.54 -8.00 -0.98
N LYS A 403 -30.57 -7.95 0.36
CA LYS A 403 -31.12 -6.83 1.15
C LYS A 403 -30.40 -5.50 0.90
N LYS A 404 -29.14 -5.53 0.47
CA LYS A 404 -28.36 -4.33 0.12
C LYS A 404 -28.39 -3.96 -1.37
N GLY A 405 -29.10 -4.71 -2.22
CA GLY A 405 -29.22 -4.40 -3.65
C GLY A 405 -27.91 -4.47 -4.44
N LEU A 406 -26.90 -5.21 -3.95
CA LEU A 406 -25.55 -5.20 -4.52
C LEU A 406 -25.49 -5.79 -5.95
N PRO A 407 -24.56 -5.32 -6.82
CA PRO A 407 -24.47 -5.75 -8.21
C PRO A 407 -24.25 -7.25 -8.36
N ARG A 408 -24.85 -7.83 -9.40
CA ARG A 408 -24.65 -9.23 -9.80
C ARG A 408 -23.70 -9.33 -10.99
N THR A 409 -22.54 -8.72 -10.82
CA THR A 409 -21.46 -8.59 -11.80
C THR A 409 -20.25 -9.41 -11.38
N GLU A 410 -19.34 -9.64 -12.32
CA GLU A 410 -18.08 -10.31 -12.05
C GLU A 410 -17.22 -9.50 -11.05
N PRO A 411 -16.70 -10.13 -9.98
CA PRO A 411 -15.78 -9.48 -9.07
C PRO A 411 -14.44 -9.16 -9.74
N ARG A 412 -13.80 -8.10 -9.27
CA ARG A 412 -12.47 -7.66 -9.68
C ARG A 412 -11.59 -7.37 -8.47
N PHE A 413 -10.29 -7.39 -8.70
CA PHE A 413 -9.23 -6.98 -7.77
C PHE A 413 -9.35 -7.65 -6.39
N PRO A 414 -9.14 -8.98 -6.31
CA PRO A 414 -9.26 -9.70 -5.05
C PRO A 414 -8.13 -9.28 -4.09
N VAL A 415 -8.48 -9.01 -2.83
CA VAL A 415 -7.51 -8.74 -1.76
C VAL A 415 -7.90 -9.54 -0.52
N TRP A 416 -7.01 -10.44 -0.10
CA TRP A 416 -7.21 -11.23 1.10
C TRP A 416 -6.57 -10.55 2.32
N ARG A 417 -7.30 -10.47 3.43
CA ARG A 417 -6.79 -9.96 4.71
C ARG A 417 -7.24 -10.87 5.86
N GLN A 418 -6.36 -11.13 6.82
CA GLN A 418 -6.73 -11.70 8.12
C GLN A 418 -7.13 -10.57 9.07
N GLN A 419 -8.18 -10.78 9.87
CA GLN A 419 -8.68 -9.83 10.86
C GLN A 419 -8.96 -10.54 12.19
N HIS A 420 -9.15 -9.77 13.27
CA HIS A 420 -9.66 -10.31 14.53
C HIS A 420 -11.07 -10.89 14.29
N GLY A 421 -11.24 -12.20 14.51
CA GLY A 421 -12.47 -12.95 14.16
C GLY A 421 -12.40 -13.73 12.84
N GLY A 422 -11.26 -13.73 12.13
CA GLY A 422 -11.00 -14.57 10.97
C GLY A 422 -10.72 -13.78 9.68
N SER A 423 -10.68 -14.49 8.56
CA SER A 423 -10.20 -13.91 7.30
C SER A 423 -11.33 -13.40 6.41
N VAL A 424 -11.03 -12.32 5.70
CA VAL A 424 -11.96 -11.56 4.86
C VAL A 424 -11.36 -11.43 3.46
N LEU A 425 -12.14 -11.86 2.46
CA LEU A 425 -11.87 -11.54 1.07
C LEU A 425 -12.57 -10.23 0.71
N TYR A 426 -11.80 -9.28 0.19
CA TYR A 426 -12.30 -8.06 -0.43
C TYR A 426 -12.28 -8.18 -1.95
N MET A 427 -13.35 -7.70 -2.60
CA MET A 427 -13.49 -7.65 -4.07
C MET A 427 -14.31 -6.43 -4.47
N LEU A 428 -14.00 -5.84 -5.63
CA LEU A 428 -14.81 -4.79 -6.25
C LEU A 428 -15.87 -5.41 -7.18
N LEU A 429 -17.13 -4.98 -7.03
CA LEU A 429 -18.25 -5.35 -7.90
C LEU A 429 -18.66 -4.13 -8.74
N PRO A 430 -18.27 -4.02 -10.02
CA PRO A 430 -18.63 -2.87 -10.85
C PRO A 430 -20.15 -2.81 -11.09
N ARG A 431 -20.74 -1.60 -11.17
CA ARG A 431 -22.06 -1.41 -11.77
C ARG A 431 -21.90 -1.40 -13.29
N LEU A 432 -22.85 -1.97 -14.03
CA LEU A 432 -22.80 -1.95 -15.50
C LEU A 432 -23.11 -0.55 -16.01
N ASN A 433 -22.38 -0.12 -17.03
CA ASN A 433 -22.56 1.16 -17.75
C ASN A 433 -22.41 2.42 -16.87
N ASP A 434 -21.70 2.33 -15.75
CA ASP A 434 -21.69 3.35 -14.71
C ASP A 434 -20.30 3.47 -14.05
N ARG A 435 -19.92 4.69 -13.62
CA ARG A 435 -18.63 4.98 -12.97
C ARG A 435 -18.62 4.63 -11.48
N HIS A 436 -19.37 3.62 -11.06
CA HIS A 436 -19.53 3.24 -9.66
C HIS A 436 -19.25 1.74 -9.48
N ALA A 437 -18.56 1.39 -8.39
CA ALA A 437 -18.35 0.01 -7.98
C ALA A 437 -18.71 -0.18 -6.50
N HIS A 438 -19.05 -1.40 -6.10
CA HIS A 438 -19.22 -1.76 -4.70
C HIS A 438 -18.07 -2.61 -4.21
N LEU A 439 -17.26 -2.08 -3.30
CA LEU A 439 -16.29 -2.87 -2.56
C LEU A 439 -17.01 -3.69 -1.50
N VAL A 440 -16.93 -5.01 -1.59
CA VAL A 440 -17.55 -5.96 -0.64
C VAL A 440 -16.48 -6.72 0.16
N GLY A 441 -16.71 -6.88 1.45
CA GLY A 441 -15.90 -7.74 2.33
C GLY A 441 -16.68 -8.96 2.76
N ILE A 442 -16.21 -10.14 2.36
CA ILE A 442 -16.82 -11.45 2.60
C ILE A 442 -15.96 -12.21 3.62
N HIS A 443 -16.54 -12.59 4.77
CA HIS A 443 -15.91 -13.54 5.68
C HIS A 443 -15.89 -14.92 5.03
N VAL A 444 -14.70 -15.53 4.95
CA VAL A 444 -14.50 -16.87 4.38
C VAL A 444 -14.02 -17.79 5.50
N GLY A 445 -14.98 -18.30 6.27
CA GLY A 445 -14.75 -19.43 7.19
C GLY A 445 -14.56 -20.74 6.44
N CYS A 446 -14.07 -21.77 7.13
CA CYS A 446 -13.66 -23.08 6.59
C CYS A 446 -14.80 -23.95 5.97
N SER A 447 -15.98 -23.38 5.73
CA SER A 447 -17.04 -24.01 4.94
C SER A 447 -17.87 -22.94 4.23
N THR A 448 -18.33 -23.23 3.01
CA THR A 448 -19.17 -22.31 2.20
C THR A 448 -20.46 -21.92 2.92
N SER A 449 -21.00 -22.81 3.77
CA SER A 449 -22.13 -22.57 4.66
C SER A 449 -21.90 -21.50 5.74
N LYS A 450 -20.67 -21.05 5.97
CA LYS A 450 -20.31 -20.00 6.95
C LYS A 450 -19.99 -18.64 6.32
N MET A 451 -20.11 -18.50 5.00
CA MET A 451 -19.83 -17.23 4.31
C MET A 451 -20.80 -16.12 4.73
N ARG A 452 -20.25 -14.94 5.05
CA ARG A 452 -21.03 -13.78 5.52
C ARG A 452 -20.53 -12.50 4.88
N LEU A 453 -21.43 -11.72 4.29
CA LEU A 453 -21.16 -10.34 3.91
C LEU A 453 -20.97 -9.50 5.18
N LEU A 454 -19.73 -9.10 5.48
CA LEU A 454 -19.39 -8.24 6.62
C LEU A 454 -19.61 -6.78 6.27
N SER A 455 -19.05 -6.35 5.14
CA SER A 455 -19.00 -4.94 4.73
C SER A 455 -19.37 -4.77 3.26
N SER A 456 -19.91 -3.60 2.93
CA SER A 456 -20.11 -3.18 1.55
C SER A 456 -20.11 -1.65 1.50
N ARG A 457 -19.44 -1.07 0.51
CA ARG A 457 -19.25 0.38 0.34
C ARG A 457 -19.49 0.72 -1.13
N SER A 458 -20.28 1.76 -1.44
CA SER A 458 -20.31 2.37 -2.78
C SER A 458 -18.98 3.10 -3.00
N LEU A 459 -18.52 3.23 -4.23
CA LEU A 459 -17.33 3.98 -4.61
C LEU A 459 -17.52 4.49 -6.05
N THR A 460 -17.65 5.80 -6.25
CA THR A 460 -17.57 6.40 -7.59
C THR A 460 -16.11 6.42 -8.03
N ILE A 461 -15.81 5.54 -8.96
CA ILE A 461 -14.47 5.25 -9.45
C ILE A 461 -14.47 5.48 -10.97
N PRO A 462 -13.86 6.58 -11.45
CA PRO A 462 -13.44 6.65 -12.83
C PRO A 462 -12.23 5.72 -13.03
N TRP A 463 -12.45 4.55 -13.62
CA TRP A 463 -11.41 3.72 -14.24
C TRP A 463 -10.19 3.40 -13.34
N ILE A 464 -10.41 2.86 -12.14
CA ILE A 464 -9.31 2.20 -11.41
C ILE A 464 -9.05 0.85 -12.09
N ASP A 465 -8.04 0.86 -12.96
CA ASP A 465 -7.49 -0.34 -13.58
C ASP A 465 -6.53 -1.09 -12.65
N HIS A 466 -6.05 -0.43 -11.59
CA HIS A 466 -5.05 -0.94 -10.63
C HIS A 466 -5.29 -0.34 -9.21
N PRO A 467 -6.14 -0.94 -8.36
CA PRO A 467 -6.41 -0.43 -7.02
C PRO A 467 -5.28 -0.75 -6.04
N VAL A 468 -4.86 0.26 -5.29
CA VAL A 468 -3.93 0.13 -4.17
C VAL A 468 -4.72 0.05 -2.86
N VAL A 469 -4.40 -0.93 -1.99
CA VAL A 469 -5.13 -1.20 -0.74
C VAL A 469 -4.20 -1.23 0.47
N LEU A 470 -4.15 -0.12 1.19
CA LEU A 470 -3.30 0.16 2.36
C LEU A 470 -4.06 -0.10 3.68
N PRO A 471 -3.39 -0.37 4.81
CA PRO A 471 -3.97 -0.14 6.14
C PRO A 471 -4.54 1.30 6.29
N LEU A 472 -5.49 1.55 7.18
CA LEU A 472 -6.06 2.91 7.37
C LEU A 472 -5.08 3.83 8.10
N ASP A 473 -4.47 3.23 9.10
CA ASP A 473 -3.38 3.68 9.96
C ASP A 473 -2.03 3.78 9.22
N PHE A 474 -1.91 3.26 7.99
CA PHE A 474 -0.68 3.34 7.19
C PHE A 474 -0.10 4.75 7.18
N PHE A 475 -0.92 5.79 7.01
CA PHE A 475 -0.50 7.17 7.21
C PHE A 475 -0.73 7.60 8.66
N THR A 476 0.20 7.23 9.54
CA THR A 476 0.34 7.73 10.92
C THR A 476 0.74 9.21 10.91
N LEU A 477 -0.27 10.07 10.73
CA LEU A 477 -0.14 11.48 11.08
C LEU A 477 -0.33 11.61 12.59
N GLY A 478 0.53 12.40 13.24
CA GLY A 478 0.43 12.64 14.68
C GLY A 478 -0.85 13.37 15.06
N ASP A 479 -1.22 13.30 16.34
CA ASP A 479 -2.40 13.96 16.90
C ASP A 479 -2.23 15.49 16.99
N THR A 480 -2.18 16.14 15.82
CA THR A 480 -2.10 17.60 15.66
C THR A 480 -3.25 18.09 14.79
N VAL A 481 -4.46 17.99 15.33
CA VAL A 481 -5.56 18.92 15.04
C VAL A 481 -5.88 19.62 16.36
N VAL A 482 -5.72 20.94 16.37
CA VAL A 482 -6.11 21.86 17.46
C VAL A 482 -7.20 22.79 16.91
#